data_AF-A0A847GPZ0-F1
#
_entry.id   AF-A0A847GPZ0-F1
#
_cell.length_a   1.000
_cell.length_b   1.000
_cell.length_c   1.000
_cell.angle_alpha   90.00
_cell.angle_beta   90.00
_cell.angle_gamma   90.00
#
_symmetry.space_group_name_H-M   'P 1'
#
loop_
_entity.id
_entity.type
_entity.pdbx_description
1 polymer ?
#
loop_
_entity_poly.entity_id
_entity_poly.type
_entity_poly.pdbx_seq_one_letter_code
_entity_poly.pdbx_strand_id
1 'polypeptide(L)'
;MGLTIHYSLSSKTRSPERAKALVERMRQLALDLPFDSVDPQVMHLGPDVCQRPLDDLRSDQHLFSTVLDASQHVAVPWHRKQQASVTVQPLEIVSFWTVPGPGSEWASVGLARYPAEIEVMYTPRDDDRFIRTIKSRGSTSWSFDWKRWRRWLVANGHRTWEHEDDEKFQEPRKIKTHLGGWRYSSFCKTQYASNPQHGGVANFVRCHLCVIHLLDRIGALPTVKVEIDDEGKYGRSYYTDDPWAAERIYTWHDGLYDVKALVEEVGEWNEMIAARFGAISDLLKASRSSMGVESPITAFPDFERLEFKGQQNVGPFLQAMRILAEQERAKQAAKTA
;
A
#
# COMPACT_ATOMS: atom_id res chain seq x y z
N MET A 1 -8.64 0.32 10.30
CA MET A 1 -7.30 -0.30 10.24
C MET A 1 -7.57 -1.79 10.27
N GLY A 2 -7.22 -2.49 9.20
CA GLY A 2 -7.57 -3.88 8.98
C GLY A 2 -6.51 -4.56 8.14
N LEU A 3 -6.40 -5.89 8.21
CA LEU A 3 -5.37 -6.67 7.54
C LEU A 3 -5.26 -6.30 6.05
N THR A 4 -4.18 -5.58 5.74
CA THR A 4 -3.84 -5.05 4.43
C THR A 4 -2.61 -5.77 3.88
N ILE A 5 -2.66 -6.12 2.59
CA ILE A 5 -1.49 -6.61 1.86
C ILE A 5 -0.96 -5.44 1.04
N HIS A 6 0.22 -4.94 1.39
CA HIS A 6 0.93 -3.94 0.59
C HIS A 6 1.91 -4.65 -0.34
N TYR A 7 2.01 -4.19 -1.58
CA TYR A 7 2.95 -4.78 -2.52
C TYR A 7 3.49 -3.80 -3.55
N SER A 8 4.68 -4.10 -4.04
CA SER A 8 5.27 -3.43 -5.19
C SER A 8 5.83 -4.43 -6.19
N LEU A 9 5.67 -4.10 -7.47
CA LEU A 9 6.21 -4.85 -8.59
C LEU A 9 7.23 -3.98 -9.32
N SER A 10 8.32 -4.57 -9.77
CA SER A 10 9.26 -3.88 -10.66
C SER A 10 9.85 -4.80 -11.71
N SER A 11 10.11 -4.24 -12.89
CA SER A 11 10.81 -4.92 -13.97
C SER A 11 11.83 -4.01 -14.63
N LYS A 12 12.98 -4.59 -15.00
CA LYS A 12 14.05 -3.89 -15.72
C LYS A 12 13.87 -3.91 -17.24
N THR A 13 12.78 -4.48 -17.75
CA THR A 13 12.50 -4.46 -19.19
C THR A 13 12.47 -3.03 -19.71
N ARG A 14 13.00 -2.82 -20.92
CA ARG A 14 12.98 -1.52 -21.60
C ARG A 14 11.92 -1.42 -22.69
N SER A 15 11.30 -2.55 -23.07
CA SER A 15 10.28 -2.62 -24.12
C SER A 15 8.88 -2.55 -23.50
N PRO A 16 8.03 -1.60 -23.93
CA PRO A 16 6.61 -1.55 -23.57
C PRO A 16 5.85 -2.83 -23.92
N GLU A 17 6.16 -3.44 -25.07
CA GLU A 17 5.53 -4.67 -25.52
C GLU A 17 5.85 -5.83 -24.58
N ARG A 18 7.11 -5.92 -24.11
CA ARG A 18 7.50 -6.89 -23.09
C ARG A 18 6.85 -6.63 -21.74
N ALA A 19 6.71 -5.36 -21.34
CA ALA A 19 5.99 -5.02 -20.12
C ALA A 19 4.52 -5.45 -20.22
N LYS A 20 3.86 -5.16 -21.33
CA LYS A 20 2.49 -5.63 -21.59
C LYS A 20 2.37 -7.16 -21.57
N ALA A 21 3.27 -7.87 -22.25
CA ALA A 21 3.27 -9.33 -22.22
C ALA A 21 3.50 -9.91 -20.82
N LEU A 22 4.31 -9.25 -19.98
CA LEU A 22 4.46 -9.62 -18.58
C LEU A 22 3.16 -9.44 -17.81
N VAL A 23 2.48 -8.30 -17.96
CA VAL A 23 1.20 -8.04 -17.26
C VAL A 23 0.10 -9.00 -17.73
N GLU A 24 0.04 -9.34 -19.02
CA GLU A 24 -0.87 -10.38 -19.52
C GLU A 24 -0.58 -11.76 -18.89
N ARG A 25 0.70 -12.09 -18.70
CA ARG A 25 1.09 -13.32 -18.00
C ARG A 25 0.73 -13.28 -16.51
N MET A 26 0.88 -12.13 -15.85
CA MET A 26 0.42 -11.93 -14.47
C MET A 26 -1.11 -12.13 -14.37
N ARG A 27 -1.86 -11.60 -15.35
CA ARG A 27 -3.31 -11.79 -15.43
C ARG A 27 -3.68 -13.26 -15.62
N GLN A 28 -2.96 -14.01 -16.45
CA GLN A 28 -3.19 -15.45 -16.58
C GLN A 28 -2.98 -16.18 -15.25
N LEU A 29 -1.94 -15.83 -14.48
CA LEU A 29 -1.72 -16.40 -13.14
C LEU A 29 -2.86 -16.09 -12.17
N ALA A 30 -3.51 -14.93 -12.32
CA ALA A 30 -4.69 -14.56 -11.53
C ALA A 30 -5.92 -15.38 -11.95
N LEU A 31 -6.12 -15.64 -13.25
CA LEU A 31 -7.19 -16.50 -13.75
C LEU A 31 -7.06 -17.95 -13.27
N ASP A 32 -5.85 -18.40 -12.95
CA ASP A 32 -5.57 -19.73 -12.40
C ASP A 32 -5.82 -19.81 -10.87
N LEU A 33 -6.29 -18.71 -10.25
CA LEU A 33 -6.60 -18.60 -8.84
C LEU A 33 -8.10 -18.28 -8.66
N PRO A 34 -8.70 -18.66 -7.51
CA PRO A 34 -10.13 -18.52 -7.32
C PRO A 34 -10.49 -17.08 -6.90
N PHE A 35 -10.13 -16.07 -7.69
CA PHE A 35 -10.67 -14.71 -7.56
C PHE A 35 -12.15 -14.71 -7.93
N ASP A 36 -12.93 -13.82 -7.32
CA ASP A 36 -14.34 -13.61 -7.68
C ASP A 36 -14.46 -13.00 -9.08
N SER A 37 -13.56 -12.09 -9.41
CA SER A 37 -13.39 -11.63 -10.80
C SER A 37 -11.96 -11.19 -11.08
N VAL A 38 -11.59 -11.26 -12.36
CA VAL A 38 -10.38 -10.73 -12.95
C VAL A 38 -10.83 -9.98 -14.20
N ASP A 39 -10.25 -8.80 -14.46
CA ASP A 39 -10.62 -8.05 -15.65
C ASP A 39 -10.50 -8.90 -16.93
N PRO A 40 -11.43 -8.74 -17.89
CA PRO A 40 -11.44 -9.53 -19.11
C PRO A 40 -10.22 -9.26 -19.99
N GLN A 41 -9.57 -8.10 -19.85
CA GLN A 41 -8.38 -7.70 -20.60
C GLN A 41 -7.49 -6.81 -19.75
N VAL A 42 -6.20 -6.75 -20.09
CA VAL A 42 -5.28 -5.78 -19.50
C VAL A 42 -5.58 -4.38 -20.04
N MET A 43 -5.69 -3.42 -19.12
CA MET A 43 -5.80 -2.00 -19.42
C MET A 43 -4.42 -1.42 -19.77
N HIS A 44 -4.39 -0.52 -20.75
CA HIS A 44 -3.22 0.27 -21.10
C HIS A 44 -3.60 1.75 -21.14
N LEU A 45 -2.98 2.53 -20.26
CA LEU A 45 -3.16 3.98 -20.17
C LEU A 45 -1.89 4.67 -20.63
N GLY A 46 -2.04 5.61 -21.56
CA GLY A 46 -0.96 6.45 -22.06
C GLY A 46 -0.81 7.78 -21.32
N PRO A 47 0.16 8.62 -21.72
CA PRO A 47 0.41 9.91 -21.07
C PRO A 47 -0.80 10.85 -21.11
N ASP A 48 -1.63 10.73 -22.14
CA ASP A 48 -2.84 11.53 -22.33
C ASP A 48 -3.88 11.32 -21.23
N VAL A 49 -3.84 10.18 -20.52
CA VAL A 49 -4.66 9.90 -19.33
C VAL A 49 -3.80 10.03 -18.07
N CYS A 50 -2.65 9.36 -18.03
CA CYS A 50 -1.85 9.25 -16.80
C CYS A 50 -1.29 10.58 -16.30
N GLN A 51 -1.10 11.58 -17.15
CA GLN A 51 -0.57 12.91 -16.78
C GLN A 51 -1.65 13.97 -16.58
N ARG A 52 -2.94 13.60 -16.64
CA ARG A 52 -4.02 14.53 -16.24
C ARG A 52 -3.98 14.76 -14.72
N PRO A 53 -4.36 15.95 -14.24
CA PRO A 53 -4.61 16.15 -12.81
C PRO A 53 -5.52 15.05 -12.24
N LEU A 54 -5.17 14.48 -11.10
CA LEU A 54 -5.95 13.40 -10.47
C LEU A 54 -7.41 13.81 -10.23
N ASP A 55 -7.68 15.08 -9.93
CA ASP A 55 -9.04 15.57 -9.72
C ASP A 55 -9.91 15.49 -10.98
N ASP A 56 -9.33 15.63 -12.17
CA ASP A 56 -10.04 15.50 -13.44
C ASP A 56 -10.49 14.04 -13.70
N LEU A 57 -9.76 13.08 -13.13
CA LEU A 57 -10.07 11.66 -13.25
C LEU A 57 -11.15 11.20 -12.27
N ARG A 58 -11.52 11.98 -11.24
CA ARG A 58 -12.49 11.55 -10.20
C ARG A 58 -13.86 11.16 -10.73
N SER A 59 -14.24 11.68 -11.90
CA SER A 59 -15.49 11.30 -12.58
C SER A 59 -15.49 9.85 -13.07
N ASP A 60 -14.31 9.27 -13.29
CA ASP A 60 -14.10 7.87 -13.63
C ASP A 60 -13.29 7.20 -12.52
N GLN A 61 -13.99 6.55 -11.60
CA GLN A 61 -13.37 5.92 -10.43
C GLN A 61 -12.32 4.86 -10.82
N HIS A 62 -12.49 4.19 -11.96
CA HIS A 62 -11.57 3.15 -12.41
C HIS A 62 -10.24 3.77 -12.89
N LEU A 63 -10.32 4.84 -13.70
CA LEU A 63 -9.14 5.59 -14.13
C LEU A 63 -8.46 6.29 -12.94
N PHE A 64 -9.24 6.94 -12.08
CA PHE A 64 -8.73 7.62 -10.89
C PHE A 64 -7.92 6.67 -10.02
N SER A 65 -8.51 5.53 -9.64
CA SER A 65 -7.87 4.57 -8.74
C SER A 65 -6.63 3.95 -9.39
N THR A 66 -6.70 3.61 -10.68
CA THR A 66 -5.55 3.03 -11.41
C THR A 66 -4.35 3.99 -11.47
N VAL A 67 -4.58 5.28 -11.74
CA VAL A 67 -3.51 6.28 -11.77
C VAL A 67 -3.00 6.61 -10.36
N LEU A 68 -3.89 6.61 -9.37
CA LEU A 68 -3.53 6.81 -7.97
C LEU A 68 -2.61 5.69 -7.45
N ASP A 69 -3.00 4.43 -7.65
CA ASP A 69 -2.21 3.26 -7.22
C ASP A 69 -0.83 3.26 -7.90
N ALA A 70 -0.80 3.56 -9.20
CA ALA A 70 0.44 3.65 -9.96
C ALA A 70 1.30 4.87 -9.62
N SER A 71 0.82 5.84 -8.85
CA SER A 71 1.63 7.03 -8.50
C SER A 71 2.72 6.69 -7.48
N GLN A 72 3.83 7.42 -7.54
CA GLN A 72 5.00 7.19 -6.67
C GLN A 72 5.37 8.46 -5.91
N HIS A 73 6.04 8.31 -4.77
CA HIS A 73 6.54 9.45 -4.01
C HIS A 73 8.05 9.60 -4.20
N VAL A 74 8.49 10.79 -4.61
CA VAL A 74 9.90 11.14 -4.77
C VAL A 74 10.28 12.16 -3.72
N ALA A 75 11.34 11.88 -2.96
CA ALA A 75 11.84 12.79 -1.93
C ALA A 75 12.36 14.10 -2.55
N VAL A 76 12.04 15.23 -1.90
CA VAL A 76 12.51 16.55 -2.33
C VAL A 76 13.92 16.79 -1.79
N PRO A 77 14.95 16.96 -2.66
CA PRO A 77 16.36 16.90 -2.22
C PRO A 77 16.79 17.99 -1.24
N TRP A 78 16.11 19.15 -1.26
CA TRP A 78 16.37 20.28 -0.38
C TRP A 78 15.48 20.28 0.88
N HIS A 79 14.56 19.31 1.03
CA HIS A 79 13.58 19.28 2.12
C HIS A 79 13.61 17.93 2.87
N ARG A 80 14.82 17.45 3.20
CA ARG A 80 15.05 16.11 3.78
C ARG A 80 14.73 16.07 5.27
N LYS A 81 14.97 17.15 6.01
CA LYS A 81 14.72 17.17 7.47
C LYS A 81 13.26 16.94 7.80
N GLN A 82 12.37 17.40 6.94
CA GLN A 82 10.92 17.26 7.09
C GLN A 82 10.37 16.08 6.26
N GLN A 83 11.25 15.27 5.66
CA GLN A 83 10.91 14.08 4.86
C GLN A 83 9.88 14.37 3.76
N ALA A 84 9.92 15.57 3.17
CA ALA A 84 8.94 15.92 2.17
C ALA A 84 9.14 15.13 0.87
N SER A 85 8.03 14.78 0.25
CA SER A 85 7.98 14.10 -1.03
C SER A 85 6.94 14.74 -1.93
N VAL A 86 7.12 14.55 -3.23
CA VAL A 86 6.15 14.93 -4.25
C VAL A 86 5.62 13.67 -4.92
N THR A 87 4.32 13.67 -5.21
CA THR A 87 3.68 12.60 -5.98
C THR A 87 4.07 12.73 -7.45
N VAL A 88 4.47 11.62 -8.05
CA VAL A 88 4.87 11.50 -9.46
C VAL A 88 3.90 10.54 -10.13
N GLN A 89 3.08 11.11 -11.02
CA GLN A 89 2.20 10.31 -11.88
C GLN A 89 3.01 9.60 -12.97
N PRO A 90 2.62 8.38 -13.36
CA PRO A 90 3.30 7.64 -14.41
C PRO A 90 3.05 8.26 -15.79
N LEU A 91 3.97 8.04 -16.73
CA LEU A 91 3.77 8.33 -18.15
C LEU A 91 2.88 7.28 -18.82
N GLU A 92 2.90 6.06 -18.32
CA GLU A 92 2.26 4.92 -18.96
C GLU A 92 1.98 3.84 -17.92
N ILE A 93 0.81 3.24 -17.96
CA ILE A 93 0.39 2.15 -17.07
C ILE A 93 -0.12 1.00 -17.92
N VAL A 94 0.31 -0.22 -17.58
CA VAL A 94 -0.29 -1.46 -18.07
C VAL A 94 -0.71 -2.27 -16.85
N SER A 95 -2.00 -2.52 -16.66
CA SER A 95 -2.53 -3.12 -15.42
C SER A 95 -3.83 -3.87 -15.64
N PHE A 96 -4.23 -4.68 -14.66
CA PHE A 96 -5.56 -5.29 -14.58
C PHE A 96 -5.98 -5.33 -13.11
N TRP A 97 -7.28 -5.31 -12.87
CA TRP A 97 -7.86 -5.45 -11.54
C TRP A 97 -8.33 -6.87 -11.30
N THR A 98 -8.37 -7.21 -10.02
CA THR A 98 -8.96 -8.43 -9.51
C THR A 98 -9.83 -8.10 -8.30
N VAL A 99 -10.89 -8.88 -8.11
CA VAL A 99 -11.69 -8.86 -6.89
C VAL A 99 -11.47 -10.20 -6.20
N PRO A 100 -10.76 -10.24 -5.05
CA PRO A 100 -10.58 -11.48 -4.30
C PRO A 100 -11.92 -12.11 -3.92
N GLY A 101 -12.85 -11.27 -3.45
CA GLY A 101 -14.23 -11.64 -3.18
C GLY A 101 -14.98 -10.63 -2.32
N PRO A 102 -16.25 -10.92 -2.00
CA PRO A 102 -17.08 -10.04 -1.20
C PRO A 102 -16.40 -9.65 0.11
N GLY A 103 -16.45 -8.36 0.46
CA GLY A 103 -15.78 -7.81 1.64
C GLY A 103 -14.28 -7.57 1.50
N SER A 104 -13.66 -7.81 0.34
CA SER A 104 -12.30 -7.34 0.05
C SER A 104 -12.33 -6.06 -0.79
N GLU A 105 -11.31 -5.22 -0.63
CA GLU A 105 -10.99 -4.21 -1.64
C GLU A 105 -10.50 -4.91 -2.92
N TRP A 106 -10.64 -4.25 -4.07
CA TRP A 106 -10.01 -4.72 -5.30
C TRP A 106 -8.49 -4.74 -5.15
N ALA A 107 -7.82 -5.63 -5.89
CA ALA A 107 -6.37 -5.67 -5.99
C ALA A 107 -5.97 -5.36 -7.43
N SER A 108 -5.22 -4.27 -7.62
CA SER A 108 -4.69 -3.88 -8.93
C SER A 108 -3.25 -4.34 -9.11
N VAL A 109 -2.98 -5.03 -10.21
CA VAL A 109 -1.64 -5.54 -10.55
C VAL A 109 -1.21 -4.97 -11.89
N GLY A 110 0.01 -4.45 -11.96
CA GLY A 110 0.50 -3.85 -13.19
C GLY A 110 1.97 -3.49 -13.19
N LEU A 111 2.33 -2.74 -14.22
CA LEU A 111 3.63 -2.14 -14.45
C LEU A 111 3.41 -0.73 -14.99
N ALA A 112 4.04 0.27 -14.39
CA ALA A 112 3.99 1.65 -14.85
C ALA A 112 5.41 2.22 -15.09
N ARG A 113 5.50 3.17 -16.01
CA ARG A 113 6.74 3.86 -16.37
C ARG A 113 6.65 5.33 -16.01
N TYR A 114 7.73 5.91 -15.53
CA TYR A 114 7.74 7.26 -14.94
C TYR A 114 8.66 8.21 -15.72
N PRO A 115 8.46 9.54 -15.60
CA PRO A 115 9.43 10.50 -16.09
C PRO A 115 10.77 10.34 -15.33
N ALA A 116 11.89 10.50 -16.03
CA ALA A 116 13.22 10.43 -15.42
C ALA A 116 13.51 11.64 -14.52
N GLU A 117 12.91 12.79 -14.86
CA GLU A 117 13.01 14.05 -14.16
C GLU A 117 11.64 14.70 -14.09
N ILE A 118 11.37 15.42 -12.99
CA ILE A 118 10.18 16.25 -12.85
C ILE A 118 10.58 17.65 -12.40
N GLU A 119 9.71 18.61 -12.68
CA GLU A 119 9.84 19.98 -12.23
C GLU A 119 9.04 20.17 -10.94
N VAL A 120 9.69 20.72 -9.91
CA VAL A 120 9.07 21.04 -8.63
C VAL A 120 9.37 22.49 -8.32
N MET A 121 8.36 23.24 -7.89
CA MET A 121 8.54 24.62 -7.45
C MET A 121 9.38 24.63 -6.16
N TYR A 122 10.57 25.22 -6.23
CA TYR A 122 11.40 25.44 -5.06
C TYR A 122 10.90 26.66 -4.30
N THR A 123 10.81 26.53 -2.99
CA THR A 123 10.59 27.65 -2.05
C THR A 123 11.72 27.64 -1.02
N PRO A 124 12.34 28.79 -0.70
CA PRO A 124 13.29 28.87 0.40
C PRO A 124 12.69 28.44 1.74
N ARG A 125 11.39 28.65 1.95
CA ARG A 125 10.67 28.23 3.14
C ARG A 125 10.86 26.75 3.49
N ASP A 126 10.91 25.90 2.47
CA ASP A 126 11.01 24.46 2.61
C ASP A 126 12.47 23.95 2.56
N ASP A 127 13.45 24.83 2.33
CA ASP A 127 14.84 24.43 2.20
C ASP A 127 15.50 24.18 3.57
N ASP A 128 16.03 22.98 3.76
CA ASP A 128 16.75 22.51 4.95
C ASP A 128 17.92 23.44 5.35
N ARG A 129 18.47 24.20 4.41
CA ARG A 129 19.49 25.24 4.67
C ARG A 129 18.94 26.29 5.64
N PHE A 130 17.67 26.67 5.50
CA PHE A 130 16.98 27.66 6.33
C PHE A 130 16.17 27.04 7.46
N ILE A 131 16.10 25.71 7.55
CA ILE A 131 15.41 25.04 8.65
C ILE A 131 16.36 24.73 9.81
N ARG A 132 16.00 25.16 11.03
CA ARG A 132 16.64 24.73 12.28
C ARG A 132 15.83 23.61 12.95
N THR A 133 16.55 22.68 13.55
CA THR A 133 15.99 21.60 14.36
C THR A 133 15.86 22.06 15.81
N ILE A 134 14.69 21.86 16.40
CA ILE A 134 14.40 22.13 17.80
C ILE A 134 14.14 20.79 18.48
N LYS A 135 14.89 20.47 19.54
CA LYS A 135 14.68 19.26 20.34
C LYS A 135 14.08 19.67 21.69
N SER A 136 12.95 19.08 22.07
CA SER A 136 12.30 19.33 23.35
C SER A 136 11.65 18.05 23.88
N ARG A 137 12.03 17.62 25.09
CA ARG A 137 11.39 16.52 25.85
C ARG A 137 10.92 15.33 24.99
N GLY A 138 11.82 14.75 24.20
CA GLY A 138 11.53 13.56 23.37
C GLY A 138 10.86 13.86 22.02
N SER A 139 10.53 15.12 21.71
CA SER A 139 10.03 15.55 20.41
C SER A 139 11.10 16.33 19.65
N THR A 140 11.15 16.10 18.33
CA THR A 140 11.92 16.91 17.39
C THR A 140 10.94 17.71 16.55
N SER A 141 11.11 19.02 16.50
CA SER A 141 10.37 19.91 15.62
C SER A 141 11.31 20.72 14.74
N TRP A 142 10.76 21.29 13.67
CA TRP A 142 11.50 22.08 12.69
C TRP A 142 10.88 23.47 12.59
N SER A 143 11.73 24.48 12.47
CA SER A 143 11.27 25.85 12.27
C SER A 143 12.21 26.59 11.32
N PHE A 144 11.66 27.59 10.64
CA PHE A 144 12.44 28.48 9.81
C PHE A 144 13.41 29.32 10.64
N ASP A 145 14.66 29.41 10.20
CA ASP A 145 15.76 30.12 10.85
C ASP A 145 15.98 31.47 10.14
N TRP A 146 15.26 32.47 10.61
CA TRP A 146 15.35 33.85 10.14
C TRP A 146 16.77 34.43 10.17
N LYS A 147 17.66 33.94 11.05
CA LYS A 147 19.06 34.37 11.07
C LYS A 147 19.85 33.79 9.90
N ARG A 148 19.56 32.56 9.49
CA ARG A 148 20.16 31.96 8.28
C ARG A 148 19.63 32.64 7.02
N TRP A 149 18.33 32.88 6.95
CA TRP A 149 17.70 33.59 5.84
C TRP A 149 18.30 34.98 5.65
N ARG A 150 18.34 35.82 6.69
CA ARG A 150 18.93 37.17 6.62
C ARG A 150 20.40 37.16 6.21
N ARG A 151 21.19 36.21 6.70
CA ARG A 151 22.61 36.07 6.29
C ARG A 151 22.72 35.72 4.82
N TRP A 152 21.85 34.84 4.32
CA TRP A 152 21.81 34.50 2.91
C TRP A 152 21.38 35.67 2.05
N LEU A 153 20.36 36.45 2.46
CA LEU A 153 19.94 37.66 1.76
C LEU A 153 21.11 38.64 1.57
N VAL A 154 21.82 38.98 2.65
CA VAL A 154 22.98 39.90 2.59
C VAL A 154 24.08 39.35 1.67
N ALA A 155 24.39 38.04 1.77
CA ALA A 155 25.43 37.42 0.96
C ALA A 155 25.09 37.39 -0.55
N ASN A 156 23.81 37.48 -0.92
CA ASN A 156 23.35 37.45 -2.31
C ASN A 156 22.85 38.83 -2.79
N GLY A 157 23.14 39.91 -2.05
CA GLY A 157 22.79 41.28 -2.46
C GLY A 157 21.31 41.64 -2.32
N HIS A 158 20.56 40.88 -1.54
CA HIS A 158 19.13 41.06 -1.29
C HIS A 158 18.87 41.94 -0.07
N ARG A 159 17.66 42.52 0.01
CA ARG A 159 17.25 43.39 1.12
C ARG A 159 16.82 42.53 2.31
N THR A 160 17.22 42.90 3.52
CA THR A 160 17.04 42.06 4.74
C THR A 160 15.60 41.87 5.20
N TRP A 161 14.66 42.63 4.63
CA TRP A 161 13.22 42.55 4.92
C TRP A 161 12.43 41.75 3.88
N GLU A 162 13.09 41.19 2.88
CA GLU A 162 12.45 40.33 1.87
C GLU A 162 12.05 38.98 2.49
N HIS A 163 10.87 38.49 2.11
CA HIS A 163 10.27 37.29 2.69
C HIS A 163 10.66 36.06 1.88
N GLU A 164 10.78 34.91 2.52
CA GLU A 164 11.11 33.62 1.90
C GLU A 164 10.07 33.16 0.88
N ASP A 165 8.84 33.66 1.00
CA ASP A 165 7.72 33.33 0.13
C ASP A 165 7.59 34.31 -1.05
N ASP A 166 8.44 35.35 -1.14
CA ASP A 166 8.42 36.28 -2.26
C ASP A 166 8.65 35.52 -3.59
N GLU A 167 7.80 35.77 -4.60
CA GLU A 167 7.83 35.07 -5.89
C GLU A 167 9.20 35.08 -6.58
N LYS A 168 10.00 36.14 -6.39
CA LYS A 168 11.37 36.26 -6.95
C LYS A 168 12.35 35.20 -6.45
N PHE A 169 12.05 34.54 -5.33
CA PHE A 169 12.86 33.45 -4.79
C PHE A 169 12.28 32.06 -5.10
N GLN A 170 11.08 32.02 -5.68
CA GLN A 170 10.46 30.80 -6.16
C GLN A 170 11.00 30.51 -7.55
N GLU A 171 11.46 29.28 -7.78
CA GLU A 171 11.94 28.86 -9.08
C GLU A 171 11.62 27.40 -9.36
N PRO A 172 11.25 27.04 -10.60
CA PRO A 172 11.13 25.64 -10.98
C PRO A 172 12.50 24.96 -10.93
N ARG A 173 12.60 23.86 -10.17
CA ARG A 173 13.82 23.03 -10.12
C ARG A 173 13.53 21.62 -10.61
N LYS A 174 14.44 21.11 -11.43
CA LYS A 174 14.40 19.73 -11.88
C LYS A 174 14.96 18.79 -10.82
N ILE A 175 14.23 17.74 -10.52
CA ILE A 175 14.69 16.64 -9.65
C ILE A 175 14.65 15.33 -10.42
N LYS A 176 15.67 14.49 -10.19
CA LYS A 176 15.72 13.12 -10.73
C LYS A 176 14.78 12.24 -9.92
N THR A 177 13.90 11.51 -10.59
CA THR A 177 12.92 10.64 -9.90
C THR A 177 13.54 9.34 -9.40
N HIS A 178 14.59 8.86 -10.08
CA HIS A 178 15.18 7.53 -9.86
C HIS A 178 14.19 6.36 -10.03
N LEU A 179 13.02 6.61 -10.65
CA LEU A 179 11.98 5.63 -10.96
C LEU A 179 12.25 4.93 -12.31
N GLY A 180 13.49 4.51 -12.53
CA GLY A 180 13.88 3.82 -13.76
C GLY A 180 13.25 2.43 -13.88
N GLY A 181 13.02 2.00 -15.13
CA GLY A 181 12.36 0.73 -15.46
C GLY A 181 10.85 0.83 -15.40
N TRP A 182 10.21 -0.29 -15.08
CA TRP A 182 8.79 -0.37 -14.79
C TRP A 182 8.57 -0.65 -13.31
N ARG A 183 7.64 0.06 -12.69
CA ARG A 183 7.29 -0.09 -11.27
C ARG A 183 5.78 0.08 -11.10
N TYR A 184 5.22 -0.57 -10.10
CA TYR A 184 3.83 -0.44 -9.73
C TYR A 184 3.70 -0.77 -8.25
N SER A 185 2.83 -0.09 -7.53
CA SER A 185 2.55 -0.39 -6.13
C SER A 185 1.04 -0.34 -5.93
N SER A 186 0.54 -1.16 -5.04
CA SER A 186 -0.86 -1.11 -4.62
C SER A 186 -0.97 -1.76 -3.25
N PHE A 187 -2.17 -1.72 -2.71
CA PHE A 187 -2.54 -2.52 -1.56
C PHE A 187 -3.87 -3.22 -1.82
N CYS A 188 -4.22 -4.17 -0.96
CA CYS A 188 -5.53 -4.80 -0.94
C CYS A 188 -5.91 -5.14 0.50
N LYS A 189 -7.00 -4.57 1.01
CA LYS A 189 -7.55 -4.95 2.30
C LYS A 189 -8.51 -6.12 2.15
N THR A 190 -8.29 -7.16 2.93
CA THR A 190 -9.15 -8.35 2.91
C THR A 190 -9.91 -8.57 4.20
N GLN A 191 -9.62 -7.82 5.27
CA GLN A 191 -10.21 -8.05 6.61
C GLN A 191 -11.75 -8.19 6.61
N TYR A 192 -12.47 -7.33 5.88
CA TYR A 192 -13.94 -7.35 5.90
C TYR A 192 -14.54 -8.57 5.18
N ALA A 193 -13.75 -9.33 4.42
CA ALA A 193 -14.16 -10.62 3.85
C ALA A 193 -14.49 -11.66 4.94
N SER A 194 -14.05 -11.43 6.19
CA SER A 194 -14.35 -12.26 7.36
C SER A 194 -15.77 -12.04 7.91
N ASN A 195 -16.51 -11.05 7.39
CA ASN A 195 -17.90 -10.81 7.78
C ASN A 195 -18.77 -12.03 7.41
N PRO A 196 -19.62 -12.56 8.32
CA PRO A 196 -20.54 -13.65 8.03
C PRO A 196 -21.41 -13.44 6.77
N GLN A 197 -21.81 -12.19 6.49
CA GLN A 197 -22.60 -11.84 5.28
C GLN A 197 -21.83 -12.08 3.98
N HIS A 198 -20.50 -12.17 4.05
CA HIS A 198 -19.60 -12.39 2.93
C HIS A 198 -19.01 -13.82 2.92
N GLY A 199 -19.46 -14.70 3.82
CA GLY A 199 -18.95 -16.08 3.92
C GLY A 199 -17.97 -16.31 5.07
N GLY A 200 -17.78 -15.32 5.95
CA GLY A 200 -17.05 -15.50 7.20
C GLY A 200 -15.54 -15.70 7.02
N VAL A 201 -14.90 -16.27 8.04
CA VAL A 201 -13.45 -16.56 8.06
C VAL A 201 -13.00 -17.38 6.85
N ALA A 202 -13.82 -18.31 6.35
CA ALA A 202 -13.51 -19.10 5.16
C ALA A 202 -13.31 -18.23 3.91
N ASN A 203 -14.19 -17.24 3.72
CA ASN A 203 -14.07 -16.30 2.61
C ASN A 203 -12.86 -15.38 2.80
N PHE A 204 -12.60 -14.90 4.02
CA PHE A 204 -11.38 -14.16 4.32
C PHE A 204 -10.11 -14.92 3.95
N VAL A 205 -9.96 -16.16 4.41
CA VAL A 205 -8.80 -17.00 4.11
C VAL A 205 -8.66 -17.17 2.60
N ARG A 206 -9.75 -17.45 1.88
CA ARG A 206 -9.72 -17.54 0.42
C ARG A 206 -9.21 -16.26 -0.22
N CYS A 207 -9.81 -15.11 0.11
CA CYS A 207 -9.47 -13.82 -0.47
C CYS A 207 -8.01 -13.42 -0.20
N HIS A 208 -7.58 -13.54 1.05
CA HIS A 208 -6.24 -13.15 1.47
C HIS A 208 -5.17 -14.02 0.81
N LEU A 209 -5.37 -15.35 0.82
CA LEU A 209 -4.46 -16.27 0.16
C LEU A 209 -4.43 -16.04 -1.37
N CYS A 210 -5.54 -15.75 -2.04
CA CYS A 210 -5.53 -15.49 -3.48
C CYS A 210 -4.56 -14.37 -3.86
N VAL A 211 -4.56 -13.28 -3.10
CA VAL A 211 -3.67 -12.14 -3.34
C VAL A 211 -2.21 -12.51 -3.08
N ILE A 212 -1.90 -13.12 -1.92
CA ILE A 212 -0.52 -13.53 -1.59
C ILE A 212 0.02 -14.54 -2.62
N HIS A 213 -0.75 -15.58 -2.95
CA HIS A 213 -0.32 -16.61 -3.90
C HIS A 213 -0.19 -16.06 -5.33
N LEU A 214 -1.02 -15.08 -5.73
CA LEU A 214 -0.82 -14.36 -6.99
C LEU A 214 0.54 -13.65 -6.99
N LEU A 215 0.83 -12.88 -5.94
CA LEU A 215 2.08 -12.13 -5.83
C LEU A 215 3.31 -13.05 -5.80
N ASP A 216 3.24 -14.19 -5.12
CA ASP A 216 4.31 -15.21 -5.12
C ASP A 216 4.54 -15.80 -6.52
N ARG A 217 3.45 -16.17 -7.22
CA ARG A 217 3.54 -16.67 -8.60
C ARG A 217 4.11 -15.62 -9.55
N ILE A 218 3.77 -14.35 -9.35
CA ILE A 218 4.36 -13.25 -10.12
C ILE A 218 5.84 -13.08 -9.78
N GLY A 219 6.22 -13.20 -8.51
CA GLY A 219 7.63 -13.17 -8.06
C GLY A 219 8.47 -14.33 -8.63
N ALA A 220 7.83 -15.42 -9.06
CA ALA A 220 8.48 -16.51 -9.76
C ALA A 220 8.70 -16.23 -11.27
N LEU A 221 8.07 -15.21 -11.86
CA LEU A 221 8.29 -14.84 -13.25
C LEU A 221 9.71 -14.27 -13.44
N PRO A 222 10.37 -14.60 -14.56
CA PRO A 222 11.67 -14.03 -14.86
C PRO A 222 11.57 -12.52 -15.01
N THR A 223 12.57 -11.78 -14.52
CA THR A 223 12.72 -10.32 -14.67
C THR A 223 11.72 -9.44 -13.93
N VAL A 224 10.82 -10.03 -13.13
CA VAL A 224 9.93 -9.30 -12.22
C VAL A 224 10.45 -9.47 -10.80
N LYS A 225 10.51 -8.37 -10.05
CA LYS A 225 10.74 -8.37 -8.61
C LYS A 225 9.43 -7.97 -7.94
N VAL A 226 9.02 -8.74 -6.95
CA VAL A 226 7.85 -8.44 -6.11
C VAL A 226 8.33 -8.23 -4.68
N GLU A 227 7.87 -7.15 -4.05
CA GLU A 227 7.99 -6.92 -2.61
C GLU A 227 6.58 -6.97 -2.03
N ILE A 228 6.41 -7.65 -0.91
CA ILE A 228 5.14 -7.87 -0.22
C ILE A 228 5.38 -7.52 1.24
N ASP A 229 4.49 -6.73 1.81
CA ASP A 229 4.36 -6.49 3.24
C ASP A 229 2.92 -6.82 3.65
N ASP A 230 2.73 -8.03 4.14
CA ASP A 230 1.45 -8.56 4.57
C ASP A 230 1.23 -8.30 6.07
N GLU A 231 0.29 -7.45 6.43
CA GLU A 231 -0.05 -7.20 7.84
C GLU A 231 -0.56 -8.47 8.56
N GLY A 232 -1.06 -9.47 7.82
CA GLY A 232 -1.52 -10.76 8.34
C GLY A 232 -0.40 -11.78 8.60
N LYS A 233 0.85 -11.48 8.25
CA LYS A 233 2.04 -12.33 8.45
C LYS A 233 1.95 -13.72 7.81
N TYR A 234 0.98 -13.93 6.91
CA TYR A 234 0.86 -15.17 6.15
C TYR A 234 1.88 -15.18 5.02
N GLY A 235 1.92 -14.11 4.23
CA GLY A 235 2.97 -13.82 3.28
C GLY A 235 4.17 -13.14 3.94
N ARG A 236 5.11 -12.68 3.10
CA ARG A 236 6.28 -11.91 3.55
C ARG A 236 5.84 -10.60 4.21
N SER A 237 6.50 -10.22 5.31
CA SER A 237 6.08 -9.07 6.13
C SER A 237 7.26 -8.37 6.81
N TYR A 238 7.08 -7.10 7.18
CA TYR A 238 8.06 -6.31 7.92
C TYR A 238 7.54 -5.99 9.33
N TYR A 239 8.07 -6.67 10.35
CA TYR A 239 7.62 -6.49 11.74
C TYR A 239 8.76 -6.68 12.76
N THR A 240 8.48 -6.33 14.01
CA THR A 240 9.39 -6.51 15.15
C THR A 240 9.06 -7.78 15.91
N ASP A 241 10.05 -8.62 16.19
CA ASP A 241 9.86 -9.88 16.92
C ASP A 241 9.46 -9.66 18.38
N ASP A 242 9.92 -8.55 18.97
CA ASP A 242 9.55 -8.11 20.32
C ASP A 242 8.94 -6.70 20.28
N PRO A 243 7.60 -6.59 20.21
CA PRO A 243 6.91 -5.29 20.27
C PRO A 243 7.10 -4.55 21.60
N TRP A 244 7.52 -5.23 22.66
CA TRP A 244 7.68 -4.69 24.01
C TRP A 244 9.14 -4.38 24.36
N ALA A 245 10.09 -4.70 23.47
CA ALA A 245 11.48 -4.31 23.61
C ALA A 245 11.62 -2.78 23.71
N ALA A 246 12.56 -2.34 24.56
CA ALA A 246 12.91 -0.93 24.71
C ALA A 246 13.42 -0.30 23.40
N GLU A 247 14.07 -1.11 22.56
CA GLU A 247 14.45 -0.78 21.19
C GLU A 247 13.78 -1.76 20.24
N ARG A 248 12.84 -1.27 19.44
CA ARG A 248 12.13 -2.09 18.44
C ARG A 248 12.97 -2.19 17.18
N ILE A 249 13.37 -3.42 16.84
CA ILE A 249 14.11 -3.71 15.62
C ILE A 249 13.13 -4.35 14.65
N TYR A 250 12.83 -3.64 13.57
CA TYR A 250 11.96 -4.16 12.52
C TYR A 250 12.81 -4.84 11.46
N THR A 251 12.42 -6.05 11.07
CA THR A 251 13.13 -6.88 10.10
C THR A 251 12.15 -7.49 9.11
N TRP A 252 12.66 -7.86 7.94
CA TRP A 252 11.89 -8.61 6.95
C TRP A 252 11.86 -10.07 7.33
N HIS A 253 10.65 -10.62 7.43
CA HIS A 253 10.40 -12.03 7.67
C HIS A 253 9.90 -12.69 6.40
N ASP A 254 10.38 -13.90 6.13
CA ASP A 254 9.78 -14.75 5.11
C ASP A 254 8.37 -15.15 5.57
N GLY A 255 7.47 -15.39 4.60
CA GLY A 255 6.08 -15.69 4.94
C GLY A 255 5.97 -16.96 5.77
N LEU A 256 5.12 -16.91 6.81
CA LEU A 256 4.86 -18.09 7.63
C LEU A 256 4.05 -19.12 6.84
N TYR A 257 3.23 -18.68 5.89
CA TYR A 257 2.27 -19.50 5.13
C TYR A 257 1.42 -20.41 6.04
N ASP A 258 1.17 -19.96 7.27
CA ASP A 258 0.39 -20.69 8.26
C ASP A 258 -1.04 -20.13 8.29
N VAL A 259 -1.96 -20.91 7.74
CA VAL A 259 -3.37 -20.52 7.68
C VAL A 259 -3.99 -20.45 9.07
N LYS A 260 -3.52 -21.28 10.02
CA LYS A 260 -4.03 -21.27 11.39
C LYS A 260 -3.66 -19.96 12.08
N ALA A 261 -2.39 -19.57 12.00
CA ALA A 261 -1.92 -18.29 12.55
C ALA A 261 -2.65 -17.10 11.92
N LEU A 262 -2.90 -17.13 10.61
CA LEU A 262 -3.68 -16.10 9.92
C LEU A 262 -5.14 -16.01 10.41
N VAL A 263 -5.77 -17.16 10.69
CA VAL A 263 -7.13 -17.21 11.24
C VAL A 263 -7.19 -16.69 12.68
N GLU A 264 -6.17 -17.00 13.48
CA GLU A 264 -6.04 -16.46 14.85
C GLU A 264 -5.86 -14.94 14.81
N GLU A 265 -4.96 -14.42 13.96
CA GLU A 265 -4.71 -12.99 13.80
C GLU A 265 -5.99 -12.24 13.36
N VAL A 266 -6.75 -12.73 12.36
CA VAL A 266 -8.02 -12.07 11.98
C VAL A 266 -9.08 -12.13 13.10
N GLY A 267 -9.07 -13.19 13.90
CA GLY A 267 -9.92 -13.32 15.09
C GLY A 267 -9.59 -12.24 16.13
N GLU A 268 -8.33 -12.12 16.52
CA GLU A 268 -7.85 -11.10 17.46
C GLU A 268 -8.11 -9.67 16.94
N TRP A 269 -7.95 -9.44 15.64
CA TRP A 269 -8.28 -8.16 15.02
C TRP A 269 -9.78 -7.85 15.06
N ASN A 270 -10.63 -8.84 14.78
CA ASN A 270 -12.08 -8.68 14.85
C ASN A 270 -12.53 -8.39 16.29
N GLU A 271 -11.95 -9.07 17.29
CA GLU A 271 -12.20 -8.82 18.71
C GLU A 271 -11.72 -7.42 19.14
N MET A 272 -10.52 -7.01 18.72
CA MET A 272 -10.00 -5.68 19.02
C MET A 272 -10.87 -4.58 18.40
N ILE A 273 -11.32 -4.76 17.15
CA ILE A 273 -12.23 -3.81 16.49
C ILE A 273 -13.57 -3.77 17.21
N ALA A 274 -14.14 -4.92 17.59
CA ALA A 274 -15.39 -5.00 18.35
C ALA A 274 -15.27 -4.31 19.72
N ALA A 275 -14.17 -4.53 20.45
CA ALA A 275 -13.91 -3.92 21.75
C ALA A 275 -13.70 -2.40 21.65
N ARG A 276 -12.93 -1.92 20.65
CA ARG A 276 -12.74 -0.48 20.41
C ARG A 276 -14.02 0.19 19.94
N PHE A 277 -14.82 -0.46 19.10
CA PHE A 277 -16.10 0.08 18.64
C PHE A 277 -17.14 0.11 19.75
N GLY A 278 -17.17 -0.89 20.63
CA GLY A 278 -17.97 -0.90 21.86
C GLY A 278 -17.60 0.26 22.78
N ALA A 279 -16.30 0.43 23.08
CA ALA A 279 -15.83 1.54 23.91
C ALA A 279 -16.13 2.93 23.30
N ILE A 280 -16.01 3.08 21.98
CA ILE A 280 -16.34 4.33 21.27
C ILE A 280 -17.86 4.57 21.26
N SER A 281 -18.67 3.53 21.03
CA SER A 281 -20.13 3.59 21.10
C SER A 281 -20.60 3.98 22.51
N ASP A 282 -20.01 3.41 23.56
CA ASP A 282 -20.36 3.71 24.94
C ASP A 282 -19.93 5.13 25.34
N LEU A 283 -18.79 5.60 24.84
CA LEU A 283 -18.34 6.99 24.97
C LEU A 283 -19.27 7.98 24.24
N LEU A 284 -19.74 7.63 23.04
CA LEU A 284 -20.68 8.43 22.26
C LEU A 284 -22.07 8.48 22.92
N LYS A 285 -22.57 7.36 23.44
CA LYS A 285 -23.81 7.29 24.24
C LYS A 285 -23.70 8.13 25.51
N ALA A 286 -22.56 8.13 26.19
CA ALA A 286 -22.30 8.97 27.36
C ALA A 286 -22.26 10.47 27.03
N SER A 287 -21.90 10.84 25.79
CA SER A 287 -21.73 12.24 25.35
C SER A 287 -23.02 12.95 24.87
N ARG A 288 -24.17 12.26 24.77
CA ARG A 288 -25.43 12.77 24.20
C ARG A 288 -25.27 13.47 22.83
N SER A 289 -24.30 13.07 22.02
CA SER A 289 -24.14 13.59 20.66
C SER A 289 -25.01 12.80 19.68
N SER A 290 -25.85 13.50 18.91
CA SER A 290 -26.80 12.91 17.96
C SER A 290 -26.18 12.65 16.59
N MET A 291 -24.96 12.12 16.53
CA MET A 291 -24.38 11.60 15.28
C MET A 291 -24.53 10.09 15.27
N GLY A 292 -25.58 9.60 14.60
CA GLY A 292 -25.76 8.19 14.31
C GLY A 292 -24.63 7.70 13.41
N VAL A 293 -23.73 6.88 13.96
CA VAL A 293 -22.81 6.06 13.19
C VAL A 293 -23.45 4.68 13.11
N GLU A 294 -24.20 4.42 12.04
CA GLU A 294 -24.58 3.05 11.69
C GLU A 294 -23.33 2.32 11.21
N SER A 295 -22.84 1.41 12.04
CA SER A 295 -21.83 0.44 11.66
C SER A 295 -22.52 -0.93 11.55
N PRO A 296 -22.36 -1.66 10.43
CA PRO A 296 -22.92 -3.00 10.23
C PRO A 296 -22.48 -4.07 11.26
N ILE A 297 -21.59 -3.72 12.19
CA ILE A 297 -21.03 -4.61 13.20
C ILE A 297 -22.05 -5.05 14.28
N THR A 298 -23.19 -4.36 14.38
CA THR A 298 -24.25 -4.66 15.37
C THR A 298 -25.04 -5.95 15.07
N ALA A 299 -24.83 -6.57 13.90
CA ALA A 299 -25.56 -7.73 13.43
C ALA A 299 -24.87 -9.08 13.68
N PHE A 300 -24.09 -9.21 14.76
CA PHE A 300 -23.43 -10.47 15.16
C PHE A 300 -24.25 -11.24 16.23
N PRO A 301 -25.19 -12.11 15.85
CA PRO A 301 -25.68 -13.18 16.70
C PRO A 301 -25.06 -14.53 16.26
N ASP A 302 -24.49 -15.26 17.22
CA ASP A 302 -24.12 -16.69 17.14
C ASP A 302 -22.76 -17.09 16.53
N PHE A 303 -21.68 -16.71 17.22
CA PHE A 303 -20.30 -17.16 17.00
C PHE A 303 -20.11 -18.68 17.15
N GLU A 304 -20.75 -19.33 18.14
CA GLU A 304 -20.56 -20.78 18.40
C GLU A 304 -21.20 -21.70 17.35
N ARG A 305 -22.19 -21.21 16.58
CA ARG A 305 -22.87 -22.01 15.55
C ARG A 305 -22.16 -21.97 14.19
N LEU A 306 -21.23 -21.03 14.01
CA LEU A 306 -20.43 -20.84 12.79
C LEU A 306 -19.19 -21.74 12.75
N GLU A 307 -18.65 -22.15 13.90
CA GLU A 307 -17.57 -23.15 13.98
C GLU A 307 -17.98 -24.50 13.38
N PHE A 308 -19.22 -24.94 13.64
CA PHE A 308 -19.69 -26.27 13.22
C PHE A 308 -20.05 -26.36 11.72
N LYS A 309 -20.48 -25.26 11.09
CA LYS A 309 -20.77 -25.21 9.64
C LYS A 309 -19.53 -24.89 8.79
N GLY A 310 -18.54 -24.19 9.35
CA GLY A 310 -17.26 -23.93 8.69
C GLY A 310 -16.43 -25.19 8.46
N GLN A 311 -16.49 -26.18 9.35
CA GLN A 311 -15.70 -27.42 9.24
C GLN A 311 -16.08 -28.32 8.05
N GLN A 312 -17.31 -28.25 7.52
CA GLN A 312 -17.75 -29.18 6.46
C GLN A 312 -17.31 -28.78 5.04
N ASN A 313 -17.08 -27.49 4.76
CA ASN A 313 -16.71 -27.00 3.42
C ASN A 313 -15.30 -26.42 3.31
N VAL A 314 -14.62 -26.21 4.44
CA VAL A 314 -13.29 -25.57 4.48
C VAL A 314 -12.16 -26.60 4.45
N GLY A 315 -12.41 -27.85 4.87
CA GLY A 315 -11.41 -28.92 4.92
C GLY A 315 -10.68 -29.18 3.58
N PRO A 316 -11.41 -29.46 2.49
CA PRO A 316 -10.78 -29.70 1.18
C PRO A 316 -10.02 -28.49 0.63
N PHE A 317 -10.54 -27.28 0.87
CA PHE A 317 -9.89 -26.03 0.46
C PHE A 317 -8.60 -25.77 1.25
N LEU A 318 -8.64 -25.90 2.58
CA LEU A 318 -7.45 -25.76 3.43
C LEU A 318 -6.38 -26.80 3.08
N GLN A 319 -6.80 -28.02 2.73
CA GLN A 319 -5.86 -29.06 2.32
C GLN A 319 -5.22 -28.73 0.97
N ALA A 320 -5.99 -28.24 -0.01
CA ALA A 320 -5.44 -27.76 -1.28
C ALA A 320 -4.48 -26.57 -1.10
N MET A 321 -4.85 -25.60 -0.26
CA MET A 321 -4.01 -24.42 0.02
C MET A 321 -2.77 -24.76 0.83
N ARG A 322 -2.86 -25.73 1.75
CA ARG A 322 -1.70 -26.27 2.47
C ARG A 322 -0.73 -26.95 1.52
N ILE A 323 -1.22 -27.76 0.57
CA ILE A 323 -0.38 -28.39 -0.46
C ILE A 323 0.31 -27.32 -1.32
N LEU A 324 -0.41 -26.28 -1.73
CA LEU A 324 0.16 -25.15 -2.48
C LEU A 324 1.23 -24.40 -1.66
N ALA A 325 0.97 -24.12 -0.38
CA ALA A 325 1.93 -23.48 0.51
C ALA A 325 3.18 -24.35 0.73
N GLU A 326 3.03 -25.67 0.91
CA GLU A 326 4.15 -26.60 1.03
C GLU A 326 4.97 -26.67 -0.26
N GLN A 327 4.33 -26.62 -1.44
CA GLN A 327 5.01 -26.54 -2.73
C GLN A 327 5.79 -25.23 -2.90
N GLU A 328 5.24 -24.10 -2.49
CA GLU A 328 5.94 -22.81 -2.56
C GLU A 328 7.11 -22.74 -1.56
N ARG A 329 6.95 -23.23 -0.32
CA ARG A 329 8.06 -23.37 0.62
C ARG A 329 9.19 -24.23 0.07
N ALA A 330 8.86 -25.35 -0.58
CA ALA A 330 9.85 -26.23 -1.20
C ALA A 330 10.61 -25.53 -2.35
N LYS A 331 9.91 -24.74 -3.18
CA LYS A 331 10.53 -23.95 -4.25
C LYS A 331 11.42 -22.83 -3.70
N GLN A 332 11.03 -22.18 -2.61
CA GLN A 332 11.84 -21.15 -1.96
C GLN A 332 13.11 -21.77 -1.36
N ALA A 333 13.00 -22.87 -0.61
CA ALA A 333 14.16 -23.57 -0.04
C ALA A 333 15.16 -24.04 -1.11
N ALA A 334 14.68 -24.47 -2.29
CA ALA A 334 15.52 -24.88 -3.42
C ALA A 334 16.22 -23.71 -4.15
N LYS A 335 15.81 -22.46 -3.95
CA LYS A 335 16.48 -21.27 -4.49
C LYS A 335 17.59 -20.73 -3.59
N THR A 336 17.60 -21.13 -2.31
CA THR A 336 18.54 -20.64 -1.29
C THR A 336 19.68 -21.62 -1.00
N ALA A 337 19.62 -22.83 -1.57
CA ALA A 337 20.69 -23.83 -1.59
C ALA A 337 21.45 -23.76 -2.92
#